data_AF-A0A5N1JBU7-F1
#
_entry.id   AF-A0A5N1JBU7-F1
#
_cell.length_a   1.000
_cell.length_b   1.000
_cell.length_c   1.000
_cell.angle_alpha   90.00
_cell.angle_beta   90.00
_cell.angle_gamma   90.00
#
_symmetry.space_group_name_H-M   'P 1'
#
loop_
_entity.id
_entity.type
_entity.pdbx_description
1 polymer ?
#
loop_
_entity_poly.entity_id
_entity_poly.type
_entity_poly.pdbx_seq_one_letter_code
_entity_poly.pdbx_strand_id
1 'polypeptide(L)'
;MLKTFILGWIMLATIVLCRAQTGSRDPFTYKNRQIVVGQGGGITGASTVYCWLENGSLYVKSDHDSLYTRLGRKPAALTRRFFNELEKTCRIKTTRFSQPGNRYQFVSWKKNQQEFTVSWGDPRQPPPARFVTFYQSFLAQMPKPKR
;
A
#
# COMPACT_ATOMS: atom_id res chain seq x y z
N MET A 1 -23.50 30.24 65.02
CA MET A 1 -23.67 29.01 64.22
C MET A 1 -22.67 29.05 63.07
N LEU A 2 -21.66 28.18 63.11
CA LEU A 2 -20.55 28.08 62.18
C LEU A 2 -20.79 26.91 61.23
N LYS A 3 -20.79 27.12 59.92
CA LYS A 3 -20.61 26.05 58.92
C LYS A 3 -19.83 26.58 57.72
N THR A 4 -18.55 26.28 57.70
CA THR A 4 -17.64 26.33 56.55
C THR A 4 -18.01 25.22 55.56
N PHE A 5 -18.02 25.49 54.25
CA PHE A 5 -18.10 24.45 53.21
C PHE A 5 -17.04 24.69 52.12
N ILE A 6 -15.89 24.10 52.42
CA ILE A 6 -14.88 23.41 51.60
C ILE A 6 -14.96 23.53 50.07
N LEU A 7 -13.83 24.01 49.53
CA LEU A 7 -13.32 23.93 48.15
C LEU A 7 -13.48 22.55 47.49
N GLY A 8 -13.65 22.53 46.16
CA GLY A 8 -13.33 21.32 45.39
C GLY A 8 -13.76 21.34 43.93
N TRP A 9 -13.26 22.26 43.11
CA TRP A 9 -13.35 22.15 41.65
C TRP A 9 -12.26 21.20 41.15
N ILE A 10 -12.62 19.93 40.96
CA ILE A 10 -11.76 18.91 40.37
C ILE A 10 -11.72 19.15 38.85
N MET A 11 -10.59 19.67 38.38
CA MET A 11 -10.28 19.81 36.96
C MET A 11 -10.05 18.40 36.38
N LEU A 12 -11.01 17.89 35.61
CA LEU A 12 -10.93 16.59 34.95
C LEU A 12 -9.96 16.68 33.75
N ALA A 13 -8.69 16.35 33.97
CA ALA A 13 -7.70 16.26 32.92
C ALA A 13 -8.03 15.08 31.98
N THR A 14 -8.58 15.39 30.80
CA THR A 14 -8.78 14.40 29.73
C THR A 14 -7.43 13.99 29.15
N ILE A 15 -6.91 12.84 29.60
CA ILE A 15 -5.72 12.22 29.03
C ILE A 15 -6.09 11.74 27.61
N VAL A 16 -5.63 12.49 26.60
CA VAL A 16 -5.67 12.04 25.20
C VAL A 16 -4.66 10.90 25.07
N LEU A 17 -5.14 9.66 25.13
CA LEU A 17 -4.35 8.48 24.77
C LEU A 17 -4.05 8.52 23.27
N CYS A 18 -2.89 9.04 22.92
CA CYS A 18 -2.30 8.85 21.61
C CYS A 18 -1.92 7.37 21.47
N ARG A 19 -2.84 6.54 20.96
CA ARG A 19 -2.55 5.13 20.63
C ARG A 19 -1.54 5.10 19.48
N ALA A 20 -0.26 4.96 19.81
CA ALA A 20 0.76 4.56 18.85
C ALA A 20 0.36 3.17 18.31
N GLN A 21 -0.05 3.10 17.03
CA GLN A 21 -0.38 1.83 16.38
C GLN A 21 0.89 0.97 16.32
N THR A 22 0.99 -0.01 17.22
CA THR A 22 1.98 -1.10 17.25
C THR A 22 1.63 -2.15 16.18
N GLY A 23 1.55 -1.72 14.92
CA GLY A 23 1.48 -2.63 13.79
C GLY A 23 2.88 -2.92 13.24
N SER A 24 3.09 -4.12 12.70
CA SER A 24 4.30 -4.43 11.93
C SER A 24 4.53 -3.34 10.86
N ARG A 25 5.79 -3.06 10.54
CA ARG A 25 6.19 -2.16 9.44
C ARG A 25 6.84 -2.94 8.29
N ASP A 26 6.89 -4.26 8.38
CA ASP A 26 7.46 -5.12 7.36
C ASP A 26 6.34 -5.56 6.39
N PRO A 27 6.49 -5.36 5.06
CA PRO A 27 5.54 -5.85 4.06
C PRO A 27 5.11 -7.32 4.22
N PHE A 28 6.02 -8.22 4.63
CA PHE A 28 5.72 -9.65 4.77
C PHE A 28 4.76 -9.96 5.91
N THR A 29 4.78 -9.15 6.98
CA THR A 29 3.95 -9.37 8.17
C THR A 29 2.88 -8.29 8.36
N TYR A 30 2.76 -7.35 7.42
CA TYR A 30 1.82 -6.24 7.49
C TYR A 30 0.36 -6.70 7.31
N LYS A 31 -0.46 -6.45 8.33
CA LYS A 31 -1.86 -6.90 8.40
C LYS A 31 -2.87 -5.92 7.80
N ASN A 32 -2.53 -4.62 7.76
CA ASN A 32 -3.38 -3.60 7.16
C ASN A 32 -3.26 -3.61 5.63
N ARG A 33 -3.85 -2.61 4.96
CA ARG A 33 -3.91 -2.61 3.51
C ARG A 33 -2.53 -2.41 2.89
N GLN A 34 -2.26 -3.12 1.80
CA GLN A 34 -1.07 -2.99 0.98
C GLN A 34 -1.47 -2.84 -0.48
N ILE A 35 -0.76 -1.97 -1.19
CA ILE A 35 -0.74 -1.96 -2.65
C ILE A 35 0.60 -2.54 -3.09
N VAL A 36 0.56 -3.57 -3.92
CA VAL A 36 1.75 -4.20 -4.48
C VAL A 36 1.70 -4.05 -6.00
N VAL A 37 2.67 -3.37 -6.57
CA VAL A 37 2.77 -3.11 -8.01
C VAL A 37 4.10 -3.62 -8.50
N GLY A 38 4.11 -4.32 -9.61
CA GLY A 38 5.36 -4.85 -10.13
C GLY A 38 5.30 -5.23 -11.60
N GLN A 39 6.44 -5.68 -12.07
CA GLN A 39 6.62 -6.26 -13.39
C GLN A 39 7.63 -7.38 -13.31
N GLY A 40 7.57 -8.29 -14.26
CA GLY A 40 8.60 -9.30 -14.39
C GLY A 40 8.48 -10.14 -15.66
N GLY A 41 9.27 -11.21 -15.68
CA GLY A 41 9.35 -12.16 -16.78
C GLY A 41 10.47 -11.82 -17.76
N GLY A 42 10.30 -12.21 -19.02
CA GLY A 42 11.38 -12.26 -20.00
C GLY A 42 12.28 -13.48 -19.78
N ILE A 43 13.37 -13.56 -20.54
CA ILE A 43 14.23 -14.75 -20.61
C ILE A 43 14.87 -15.09 -19.26
N THR A 44 15.26 -14.07 -18.49
CA THR A 44 15.89 -14.25 -17.16
C THR A 44 14.88 -14.45 -16.04
N GLY A 45 13.58 -14.19 -16.29
CA GLY A 45 12.54 -14.20 -15.25
C GLY A 45 12.64 -13.03 -14.26
N ALA A 46 13.49 -12.04 -14.52
CA ALA A 46 13.73 -10.94 -13.59
C ALA A 46 12.45 -10.19 -13.23
N SER A 47 12.33 -9.76 -11.97
CA SER A 47 11.16 -9.05 -11.49
C SER A 47 11.51 -7.90 -10.55
N THR A 48 10.64 -6.89 -10.53
CA THR A 48 10.73 -5.78 -9.58
C THR A 48 9.36 -5.54 -9.00
N VAL A 49 9.28 -5.51 -7.66
CA VAL A 49 8.05 -5.38 -6.91
C VAL A 49 8.17 -4.22 -5.96
N TYR A 50 7.22 -3.29 -6.06
CA TYR A 50 7.06 -2.18 -5.15
C TYR A 50 5.88 -2.44 -4.22
N CYS A 51 6.07 -2.14 -2.94
CA CYS A 51 5.01 -2.25 -1.94
C CYS A 51 4.79 -0.90 -1.25
N TRP A 52 3.54 -0.46 -1.22
CA TRP A 52 3.09 0.72 -0.49
C TRP A 52 2.10 0.29 0.59
N LEU A 53 2.52 0.44 1.85
CA LEU A 53 1.70 0.11 3.01
C LEU A 53 0.73 1.26 3.34
N GLU A 54 -0.42 0.96 3.92
CA GLU A 54 -1.45 1.95 4.31
C GLU A 54 -0.92 3.03 5.27
N ASN A 55 0.09 2.71 6.08
CA ASN A 55 0.77 3.69 6.93
C ASN A 55 1.64 4.69 6.14
N GLY A 56 1.79 4.51 4.82
CA GLY A 56 2.53 5.38 3.91
C GLY A 56 3.95 4.91 3.60
N SER A 57 4.47 3.86 4.25
CA SER A 57 5.82 3.37 3.99
C SER A 57 5.92 2.71 2.61
N LEU A 58 7.02 2.99 1.91
CA LEU A 58 7.35 2.48 0.58
C LEU A 58 8.52 1.52 0.63
N TYR A 59 8.42 0.44 -0.15
CA TYR A 59 9.43 -0.60 -0.26
C TYR A 59 9.60 -1.05 -1.70
N VAL A 60 10.77 -1.61 -2.01
CA VAL A 60 11.07 -2.31 -3.26
C VAL A 60 11.73 -3.64 -2.96
N LYS A 61 11.53 -4.60 -3.85
CA LYS A 61 12.19 -5.90 -3.85
C LYS A 61 12.48 -6.30 -5.31
N SER A 62 13.70 -6.69 -5.60
CA SER A 62 14.03 -7.38 -6.85
C SER A 62 13.96 -8.90 -6.69
N ASP A 63 13.99 -9.65 -7.79
CA ASP A 63 13.97 -11.11 -7.82
C ASP A 63 15.09 -11.77 -6.99
N HIS A 64 16.28 -11.18 -6.99
CA HIS A 64 17.44 -11.69 -6.25
C HIS A 64 17.43 -11.31 -4.76
N ASP A 65 16.57 -10.39 -4.34
CA ASP A 65 16.52 -9.95 -2.95
C ASP A 65 15.69 -10.92 -2.11
N SER A 66 16.19 -11.31 -0.94
CA SER A 66 15.40 -12.03 0.06
C SER A 66 14.46 -11.09 0.83
N LEU A 67 14.82 -9.80 0.92
CA LEU A 67 14.16 -8.81 1.76
C LEU A 67 13.67 -7.58 0.97
N TYR A 68 12.70 -6.87 1.53
CA TYR A 68 12.28 -5.58 1.01
C TYR A 68 13.25 -4.47 1.44
N THR A 69 13.74 -3.69 0.47
CA THR A 69 14.48 -2.45 0.73
C THR A 69 13.50 -1.30 0.92
N ARG A 70 13.64 -0.57 2.04
CA ARG A 70 12.78 0.58 2.33
C ARG A 70 13.18 1.79 1.46
N LEU A 71 12.21 2.31 0.71
CA LEU A 71 12.37 3.47 -0.17
C LEU A 71 12.03 4.80 0.50
N GLY A 72 11.23 4.77 1.58
CA GLY A 72 10.86 5.97 2.32
C GLY A 72 9.41 5.94 2.77
N ARG A 73 8.77 7.11 2.80
CA ARG A 73 7.38 7.28 3.21
C ARG A 73 6.71 8.41 2.44
N LYS A 74 5.42 8.26 2.12
CA LYS A 74 4.58 9.31 1.54
C LYS A 74 3.59 9.87 2.56
N PRO A 75 3.10 11.11 2.35
CA PRO A 75 2.09 11.71 3.21
C PRO A 75 0.80 10.87 3.29
N ALA A 76 0.10 10.94 4.42
CA ALA A 76 -1.10 10.16 4.66
C ALA A 76 -2.22 10.49 3.66
N ALA A 77 -2.40 11.77 3.29
CA ALA A 77 -3.40 12.19 2.32
C ALA A 77 -3.17 11.55 0.95
N LEU A 78 -1.93 11.57 0.46
CA LEU A 78 -1.55 10.95 -0.81
C LEU A 78 -1.71 9.42 -0.76
N THR A 79 -1.26 8.79 0.32
CA THR A 79 -1.41 7.34 0.52
C THR A 79 -2.88 6.94 0.45
N ARG A 80 -3.75 7.61 1.23
CA ARG A 80 -5.19 7.35 1.22
C ARG A 80 -5.81 7.53 -0.17
N ARG A 81 -5.37 8.52 -0.94
CA ARG A 81 -5.83 8.73 -2.31
C ARG A 81 -5.55 7.50 -3.17
N PHE A 82 -4.33 6.97 -3.17
CA PHE A 82 -3.98 5.78 -3.96
C PHE A 82 -4.78 4.54 -3.54
N PHE A 83 -4.95 4.30 -2.24
CA PHE A 83 -5.80 3.20 -1.78
C PHE A 83 -7.26 3.35 -2.21
N ASN A 84 -7.82 4.56 -2.10
CA ASN A 84 -9.18 4.84 -2.55
C ASN A 84 -9.33 4.68 -4.07
N GLU A 85 -8.35 5.14 -4.85
CA GLU A 85 -8.34 5.00 -6.30
C GLU A 85 -8.34 3.52 -6.71
N LEU A 86 -7.49 2.70 -6.09
CA LEU A 86 -7.44 1.27 -6.36
C LEU A 86 -8.74 0.54 -5.98
N GLU A 87 -9.30 0.87 -4.82
CA GLU A 87 -10.49 0.20 -4.30
C GLU A 87 -11.77 0.65 -5.02
N LYS A 88 -11.92 1.95 -5.29
CA LYS A 88 -13.16 2.55 -5.80
C LYS A 88 -13.15 2.76 -7.31
N THR A 89 -12.08 3.31 -7.86
CA THR A 89 -11.98 3.60 -9.30
C THR A 89 -11.61 2.34 -10.06
N CYS A 90 -10.54 1.65 -9.64
CA CYS A 90 -10.12 0.41 -10.29
C CYS A 90 -11.03 -0.78 -9.96
N ARG A 91 -11.74 -0.72 -8.82
CA ARG A 91 -12.63 -1.79 -8.33
C ARG A 91 -11.90 -3.13 -8.25
N ILE A 92 -10.68 -3.14 -7.71
CA ILE A 92 -9.79 -4.32 -7.75
C ILE A 92 -10.40 -5.57 -7.11
N LYS A 93 -11.19 -5.43 -6.05
CA LYS A 93 -11.79 -6.57 -5.32
C LYS A 93 -12.77 -7.37 -6.18
N THR A 94 -13.40 -6.72 -7.16
CA THR A 94 -14.38 -7.35 -8.06
C THR A 94 -13.88 -7.54 -9.47
N THR A 95 -12.81 -6.83 -9.88
CA THR A 95 -12.22 -7.01 -11.21
C THR A 95 -11.53 -8.37 -11.28
N ARG A 96 -11.81 -9.12 -12.35
CA ARG A 96 -11.14 -10.38 -12.68
C ARG A 96 -10.48 -10.21 -14.04
N PHE A 97 -9.17 -10.05 -14.03
CA PHE A 97 -8.37 -9.91 -15.24
C PHE A 97 -6.96 -10.41 -14.95
N SER A 98 -6.60 -11.53 -15.57
CA SER A 98 -5.29 -12.16 -15.41
C SER A 98 -4.85 -12.66 -16.78
N GLN A 99 -4.14 -11.80 -17.51
CA GLN A 99 -3.64 -12.08 -18.87
C GLN A 99 -2.14 -11.79 -18.94
N PRO A 100 -1.30 -12.46 -18.12
CA PRO A 100 0.14 -12.24 -18.15
C PRO A 100 0.72 -12.76 -19.48
N GLY A 101 1.70 -12.04 -20.02
CA GLY A 101 2.53 -12.51 -21.13
C GLY A 101 3.91 -12.96 -20.64
N ASN A 102 4.82 -13.24 -21.58
CA ASN A 102 6.23 -13.51 -21.26
C ASN A 102 6.85 -12.37 -20.43
N ARG A 103 6.50 -11.12 -20.74
CA ARG A 103 6.69 -9.98 -19.85
C ARG A 103 5.32 -9.56 -19.34
N TYR A 104 5.22 -9.27 -18.06
CA TYR A 104 3.96 -8.89 -17.45
C TYR A 104 4.13 -7.78 -16.43
N GLN A 105 3.00 -7.12 -16.16
CA GLN A 105 2.81 -6.11 -15.13
C GLN A 105 1.63 -6.53 -14.27
N PHE A 106 1.61 -6.08 -13.03
CA PHE A 106 0.48 -6.36 -12.14
C PHE A 106 0.27 -5.27 -11.11
N VAL A 107 -0.97 -5.23 -10.62
CA VAL A 107 -1.40 -4.46 -9.45
C VAL A 107 -2.15 -5.42 -8.54
N SER A 108 -1.75 -5.46 -7.27
CA SER A 108 -2.36 -6.27 -6.23
C SER A 108 -2.75 -5.41 -5.04
N TRP A 109 -3.90 -5.71 -4.47
CA TRP A 109 -4.35 -5.18 -3.19
C TRP A 109 -4.34 -6.32 -2.18
N LYS A 110 -3.78 -6.08 -0.99
CA LYS A 110 -3.73 -7.05 0.10
C LYS A 110 -4.28 -6.47 1.39
N LYS A 111 -4.92 -7.29 2.21
CA LYS A 111 -5.22 -7.00 3.63
C LYS A 111 -5.40 -8.32 4.36
N ASN A 112 -4.67 -8.52 5.46
CA ASN A 112 -4.60 -9.82 6.13
C ASN A 112 -4.29 -10.95 5.12
N GLN A 113 -5.17 -11.96 5.01
CA GLN A 113 -5.04 -13.08 4.07
C GLN A 113 -5.76 -12.84 2.73
N GLN A 114 -6.41 -11.68 2.56
CA GLN A 114 -7.09 -11.36 1.31
C GLN A 114 -6.11 -10.72 0.34
N GLU A 115 -6.11 -11.22 -0.90
CA GLU A 115 -5.35 -10.67 -2.01
C GLU A 115 -6.22 -10.66 -3.27
N PHE A 116 -6.20 -9.53 -3.98
CA PHE A 116 -6.84 -9.38 -5.29
C PHE A 116 -5.84 -8.81 -6.26
N THR A 117 -5.60 -9.50 -7.37
CA THR A 117 -4.57 -9.16 -8.34
C THR A 117 -5.17 -9.01 -9.73
N VAL A 118 -4.72 -7.97 -10.44
CA VAL A 118 -4.92 -7.79 -11.87
C VAL A 118 -3.56 -7.79 -12.54
N SER A 119 -3.38 -8.66 -13.54
CA SER A 119 -2.12 -8.82 -14.28
C SER A 119 -2.35 -8.79 -15.78
N TRP A 120 -1.38 -8.23 -16.51
CA TRP A 120 -1.44 -8.09 -17.97
C TRP A 120 -0.06 -8.15 -18.60
N GLY A 121 -0.01 -8.46 -19.89
CA GLY A 121 1.23 -8.60 -20.66
C GLY A 121 1.03 -9.35 -21.97
N ASP A 122 -0.09 -10.06 -22.14
CA ASP A 122 -0.49 -10.62 -23.43
C ASP A 122 -0.96 -9.49 -24.38
N PRO A 123 -0.29 -9.26 -25.52
CA PRO A 123 -0.69 -8.23 -26.49
C PRO A 123 -2.06 -8.48 -27.13
N ARG A 124 -2.59 -9.71 -27.08
CA ARG A 124 -3.90 -10.07 -27.63
C ARG A 124 -5.05 -9.74 -26.67
N GLN A 125 -4.75 -9.53 -25.39
CA GLN A 125 -5.71 -9.31 -24.33
C GLN A 125 -5.34 -8.03 -23.57
N PRO A 126 -5.72 -6.84 -24.09
CA PRO A 126 -5.33 -5.59 -23.48
C PRO A 126 -5.96 -5.39 -22.09
N PRO A 127 -5.24 -4.80 -21.12
CA PRO A 127 -5.75 -4.56 -19.78
C PRO A 127 -6.84 -3.48 -19.76
N PRO A 128 -7.68 -3.45 -18.72
CA PRO A 128 -8.56 -2.31 -18.49
C PRO A 128 -7.75 -1.02 -18.24
N ALA A 129 -8.04 0.03 -19.02
CA ALA A 129 -7.26 1.28 -19.03
C ALA A 129 -7.01 1.88 -17.63
N ARG A 130 -8.00 1.82 -16.74
CA ARG A 130 -7.89 2.30 -15.34
C ARG A 130 -6.73 1.67 -14.57
N PHE A 131 -6.39 0.41 -14.82
CA PHE A 131 -5.25 -0.26 -14.18
C PHE A 131 -3.92 0.20 -14.77
N VAL A 132 -3.86 0.50 -16.06
CA VAL A 132 -2.67 1.07 -16.71
C VAL A 132 -2.38 2.47 -16.17
N THR A 133 -3.40 3.32 -16.08
CA THR A 133 -3.26 4.67 -15.51
C THR A 133 -2.84 4.63 -14.05
N PHE A 134 -3.46 3.75 -13.26
CA PHE A 134 -3.09 3.55 -11.85
C PHE A 134 -1.63 3.09 -11.71
N TYR A 135 -1.21 2.10 -12.50
CA TYR A 135 0.15 1.56 -12.52
C TYR A 135 1.19 2.66 -12.78
N GLN A 136 0.99 3.45 -13.84
CA GLN A 136 1.88 4.55 -14.19
C GLN A 136 1.92 5.62 -13.08
N SER A 137 0.76 6.00 -12.56
CA SER A 137 0.64 6.98 -11.48
C SER A 137 1.33 6.51 -10.20
N PHE A 138 1.23 5.21 -9.89
CA PHE A 138 1.87 4.59 -8.74
C PHE A 138 3.39 4.60 -8.89
N LEU A 139 3.92 4.15 -10.05
CA LEU A 139 5.36 4.15 -10.28
C LEU A 139 5.97 5.55 -10.26
N ALA A 140 5.24 6.56 -10.72
CA ALA A 140 5.68 7.96 -10.62
C ALA A 140 5.87 8.44 -9.17
N GLN A 141 5.31 7.74 -8.17
CA GLN A 141 5.54 8.04 -6.75
C GLN A 141 6.78 7.38 -6.19
N MET A 142 7.35 6.38 -6.86
CA MET A 142 8.53 5.68 -6.37
C MET A 142 9.76 6.58 -6.53
N PRO A 143 10.64 6.65 -5.51
CA PRO A 143 11.91 7.35 -5.66
C PRO A 143 12.70 6.77 -6.85
N LYS A 144 13.31 7.65 -7.63
CA LYS A 144 14.27 7.20 -8.65
C LYS A 144 15.42 6.47 -7.95
N PRO A 145 15.94 5.38 -8.53
CA PRO A 145 17.17 4.78 -8.02
C PRO A 145 18.23 5.88 -7.93
N LYS A 146 18.92 5.99 -6.78
CA LYS A 146 20.14 6.80 -6.74
C LYS A 146 21.14 6.10 -7.66
N ARG A 147 21.52 6.79 -8.72
CA ARG A 147 22.52 6.32 -9.70
C ARG A 147 23.92 6.48 -9.12
#